data_AF-A0A3G8RFD8-F1
#
_entry.id   AF-A0A3G8RFD8-F1
#
_cell.length_a   1.000
_cell.length_b   1.000
_cell.length_c   1.000
_cell.angle_alpha   90.00
_cell.angle_beta   90.00
_cell.angle_gamma   90.00
#
_symmetry.space_group_name_H-M   'P 1'
#
loop_
_entity.id
_entity.type
_entity.pdbx_description
1 polymer ?
#
loop_
_entity_poly.entity_id
_entity_poly.type
_entity_poly.pdbx_seq_one_letter_code
_entity_poly.pdbx_strand_id
1 'polypeptide(L)'
;MKNTGMTRPLDQLGRIVLPKEMRTTMDINIGDSLEFFVDEEGFVLRKYTGVSCKFCGAVDHLTYFRDSFICADCIQLLKNDEHVHATSNDAIQAQERTKPIQANTTWQPKQSRVQQGEMVKKLRKLIQEHPNLPQKVYAEMLDISQGRVSQLKKLL
;
A
#
# COMPACT_ATOMS: atom_id res chain seq x y z
N MET A 1 18.96 21.20 -16.13
CA MET A 1 17.55 21.61 -15.93
C MET A 1 16.84 21.65 -17.28
N LYS A 2 15.61 21.14 -17.39
CA LYS A 2 14.82 21.29 -18.63
C LYS A 2 14.05 22.60 -18.54
N ASN A 3 14.36 23.56 -19.40
CA ASN A 3 13.64 24.84 -19.44
C ASN A 3 12.36 24.66 -20.26
N THR A 4 11.20 24.68 -19.61
CA THR A 4 9.90 24.51 -20.27
C THR A 4 9.32 25.83 -20.78
N GLY A 5 9.88 26.99 -20.39
CA GLY A 5 9.41 28.31 -20.82
C GLY A 5 7.96 28.65 -20.45
N MET A 6 7.33 27.84 -19.59
CA MET A 6 5.92 28.00 -19.21
C MET A 6 5.78 28.93 -18.01
N THR A 7 4.97 29.98 -18.14
CA THR A 7 4.65 30.91 -17.05
C THR A 7 3.18 30.77 -16.63
N ARG A 8 2.92 30.87 -15.33
CA ARG A 8 1.56 30.92 -14.78
C ARG A 8 1.51 32.00 -13.70
N PRO A 9 0.50 32.88 -13.73
CA PRO A 9 0.33 33.87 -12.68
C PRO A 9 -0.07 33.17 -11.37
N LEU A 10 0.21 33.86 -10.26
CA LEU A 10 -0.33 33.49 -8.96
C LEU A 10 -1.80 33.88 -8.87
N ASP A 11 -2.60 33.04 -8.22
CA ASP A 11 -3.94 33.42 -7.81
C ASP A 11 -3.89 34.53 -6.74
N GLN A 12 -5.04 35.13 -6.44
CA GLN A 12 -5.20 36.14 -5.37
C GLN A 12 -4.78 35.65 -3.97
N LEU A 13 -4.74 34.33 -3.76
CA LEU A 13 -4.32 33.70 -2.51
C LEU A 13 -2.86 33.20 -2.53
N GLY A 14 -2.11 33.48 -3.60
CA GLY A 14 -0.73 33.01 -3.75
C GLY A 14 -0.61 31.53 -4.14
N ARG A 15 -1.65 30.92 -4.69
CA ARG A 15 -1.59 29.54 -5.22
C ARG A 15 -0.99 29.53 -6.62
N ILE A 16 -0.19 28.51 -6.91
CA ILE A 16 0.38 28.27 -8.25
C ILE A 16 -0.38 27.11 -8.90
N VAL A 17 -0.81 27.30 -10.14
CA VAL A 17 -1.44 26.24 -10.94
C VAL A 17 -0.37 25.43 -11.67
N LEU A 18 -0.28 24.13 -11.37
CA LEU A 18 0.62 23.22 -12.06
C LEU A 18 -0.01 22.71 -13.38
N PRO A 19 0.59 22.98 -14.56
CA PRO A 19 0.09 22.50 -15.85
C PRO A 19 -0.11 20.97 -15.87
N LYS A 20 -1.09 20.49 -16.65
CA LYS A 20 -1.40 19.05 -16.72
C LYS A 20 -0.22 18.22 -17.22
N GLU A 21 0.57 18.73 -18.15
CA GLU A 21 1.76 18.05 -18.68
C GLU A 21 2.81 17.79 -17.60
N MET A 22 3.10 18.80 -16.76
CA MET A 22 4.03 18.66 -15.64
C MET A 22 3.49 17.64 -14.62
N ARG A 23 2.19 17.68 -14.32
CA ARG A 23 1.54 16.69 -13.45
C ARG A 23 1.68 15.26 -13.99
N THR A 24 1.45 15.04 -15.27
CA THR A 24 1.60 13.72 -15.89
C THR A 24 3.06 13.26 -15.88
N THR A 25 3.99 14.15 -16.21
CA THR A 25 5.43 13.82 -16.28
C THR A 25 6.02 13.51 -14.91
N MET A 26 5.55 14.19 -13.86
CA MET A 26 6.01 14.00 -12.48
C MET A 26 5.13 13.03 -11.67
N ASP A 27 4.13 12.40 -12.30
CA ASP A 27 3.14 11.51 -11.67
C ASP A 27 2.49 12.16 -10.42
N ILE A 28 2.04 13.40 -10.54
CA ILE A 28 1.35 14.14 -9.47
C ILE A 28 -0.16 14.04 -9.67
N ASN A 29 -0.83 13.35 -8.76
CA ASN A 29 -2.27 13.16 -8.73
C ASN A 29 -2.97 14.15 -7.79
N ILE A 30 -4.29 14.25 -7.93
CA ILE A 30 -5.10 15.13 -7.06
C ILE A 30 -5.03 14.58 -5.64
N GLY A 31 -4.62 15.42 -4.69
CA GLY A 31 -4.44 15.04 -3.28
C GLY A 31 -3.03 14.60 -2.92
N ASP A 32 -2.10 14.49 -3.89
CA ASP A 32 -0.71 14.21 -3.60
C ASP A 32 -0.05 15.39 -2.87
N SER A 33 0.68 15.08 -1.80
CA SER A 33 1.50 16.05 -1.08
C SER A 33 2.74 16.41 -1.91
N LEU A 34 3.11 17.68 -1.89
CA LEU A 34 4.29 18.21 -2.55
C LEU A 34 5.21 18.86 -1.53
N GLU A 35 6.51 18.72 -1.75
CA GLU A 35 7.56 19.31 -0.93
C GLU A 35 8.25 20.43 -1.71
N PHE A 36 8.50 21.52 -1.01
CA PHE A 36 9.09 22.74 -1.56
C PHE A 36 10.49 22.93 -0.97
N PHE A 37 11.47 23.12 -1.84
CA PHE A 37 12.85 23.43 -1.48
C PHE A 37 13.22 24.79 -2.05
N VAL A 38 13.92 25.58 -1.24
CA VAL A 38 14.43 26.91 -1.59
C VAL A 38 15.96 26.84 -1.48
N ASP A 39 16.66 27.20 -2.55
CA ASP A 39 18.11 27.34 -2.58
C ASP A 39 18.50 28.71 -3.19
N GLU A 40 19.79 28.98 -3.33
CA GLU A 40 20.29 30.23 -3.93
C GLU A 40 20.01 30.33 -5.44
N GLU A 41 19.75 29.21 -6.11
CA GLU A 41 19.54 29.10 -7.55
C GLU A 41 18.05 29.21 -7.93
N GLY A 42 17.14 28.94 -6.99
CA GLY A 42 15.72 29.16 -7.13
C GLY A 42 14.84 28.27 -6.25
N PHE A 43 13.70 27.88 -6.82
CA PHE A 43 12.66 27.13 -6.13
C PHE A 43 12.47 25.77 -6.80
N VAL A 44 12.57 24.69 -6.00
CA VAL A 44 12.46 23.31 -6.49
C VAL A 44 11.25 22.63 -5.86
N LEU A 45 10.42 22.05 -6.73
CA LEU A 45 9.23 21.29 -6.35
C LEU A 45 9.46 19.79 -6.52
N ARG A 46 9.12 18.98 -5.51
CA ARG A 46 9.18 17.51 -5.60
C ARG A 46 7.90 16.87 -5.05
N LYS A 47 7.57 15.68 -5.53
CA LYS A 47 6.50 14.85 -4.94
C LYS A 47 6.95 14.42 -3.55
N TYR A 48 6.13 14.69 -2.53
CA TYR A 48 6.43 14.27 -1.17
C TYR A 48 6.25 12.75 -1.08
N THR A 49 7.36 12.02 -1.02
CA THR A 49 7.35 10.55 -0.86
C THR A 49 7.32 10.12 0.61
N GLY A 50 7.34 11.06 1.56
CA GLY A 50 7.50 10.77 2.98
C GLY A 50 8.77 9.96 3.30
N VAL A 51 8.96 9.65 4.58
CA VAL A 51 9.90 8.60 4.99
C VAL A 51 9.17 7.28 4.71
N SER A 52 9.30 6.74 3.51
CA SER A 52 8.66 5.48 3.13
C SER A 52 9.62 4.56 2.38
N CYS A 53 9.44 3.25 2.56
CA CYS A 53 10.25 2.22 1.92
C CYS A 53 10.08 2.28 0.41
N LYS A 54 11.19 2.36 -0.33
CA LYS A 54 11.23 2.42 -1.80
C LYS A 54 10.53 1.24 -2.48
N PHE A 55 10.50 0.07 -1.86
CA PHE A 55 9.94 -1.15 -2.45
C PHE A 55 8.47 -1.39 -2.09
N CYS A 56 8.08 -1.16 -0.83
CA CYS A 56 6.75 -1.53 -0.34
C CYS A 56 5.93 -0.37 0.24
N GLY A 57 6.48 0.84 0.32
CA GLY A 57 5.81 2.03 0.86
C GLY A 57 5.60 2.02 2.38
N ALA A 58 6.15 1.03 3.12
CA ALA A 58 6.06 0.99 4.58
C ALA A 58 6.75 2.22 5.21
N VAL A 59 6.23 2.72 6.32
CA VAL A 59 6.80 3.86 7.07
C VAL A 59 7.55 3.43 8.35
N ASP A 60 7.40 2.16 8.73
CA ASP A 60 8.01 1.59 9.94
C ASP A 60 9.39 1.00 9.63
N HIS A 61 10.32 1.09 10.60
CA HIS A 61 11.65 0.47 10.57
C HIS A 61 12.47 0.75 9.29
N LEU A 62 12.54 2.03 8.91
CA LEU A 62 13.24 2.48 7.73
C LEU A 62 14.75 2.66 7.95
N THR A 63 15.53 2.12 7.04
CA THR A 63 16.97 2.31 6.94
C THR A 63 17.26 3.17 5.71
N TYR A 64 18.05 4.22 5.87
CA TYR A 64 18.51 5.02 4.73
C TYR A 64 19.67 4.32 4.00
N PHE A 65 19.55 4.15 2.69
CA PHE A 65 20.58 3.58 1.84
C PHE A 65 20.53 4.21 0.45
N ARG A 66 21.64 4.83 0.02
CA ARG A 66 21.83 5.42 -1.33
C ARG A 66 20.61 6.24 -1.79
N ASP A 67 20.25 7.25 -1.00
CA ASP A 67 19.15 8.19 -1.29
C ASP A 67 17.75 7.56 -1.33
N SER A 68 17.59 6.40 -0.70
CA SER A 68 16.31 5.72 -0.55
C SER A 68 16.13 5.18 0.87
N PHE A 69 14.92 5.25 1.39
CA PHE A 69 14.56 4.53 2.60
C PHE A 69 14.13 3.12 2.24
N ILE A 70 14.59 2.13 2.99
CA ILE A 70 14.24 0.71 2.82
C ILE A 70 13.82 0.17 4.19
N CYS A 71 12.64 -0.43 4.31
CA CYS A 71 12.24 -1.04 5.56
C CYS A 71 13.02 -2.34 5.84
N ALA A 72 13.13 -2.69 7.12
CA ALA A 72 13.78 -3.93 7.54
C ALA A 72 13.26 -5.17 6.78
N ASP A 73 11.95 -5.27 6.53
CA ASP A 73 11.35 -6.39 5.78
C ASP A 73 11.89 -6.51 4.36
N CYS A 74 11.99 -5.39 3.63
CA CYS A 74 12.54 -5.38 2.28
C CYS A 74 14.04 -5.67 2.26
N ILE A 75 14.79 -5.24 3.28
CA ILE A 75 16.20 -5.61 3.43
C ILE A 75 16.35 -7.12 3.64
N GLN A 76 15.47 -7.74 4.44
CA GLN A 76 15.49 -9.19 4.65
C GLN A 76 15.12 -9.96 3.39
N LEU A 77 14.09 -9.50 2.65
CA LEU A 77 13.74 -10.09 1.36
C LEU A 77 14.89 -10.02 0.36
N LEU A 78 15.62 -8.90 0.30
CA LEU A 78 16.79 -8.73 -0.56
C LEU A 78 18.00 -9.56 -0.13
N LYS A 79 18.17 -9.81 1.18
CA LYS A 79 19.27 -10.63 1.70
C LYS A 79 19.05 -12.12 1.46
N ASN A 80 17.79 -12.54 1.45
CA ASN A 80 17.45 -13.95 1.43
C ASN A 80 17.31 -14.54 0.04
N ASP A 81 17.36 -13.74 -1.04
CA ASP A 81 17.41 -14.12 -2.46
C ASP A 81 16.89 -15.52 -2.82
N GLU A 82 15.71 -15.87 -2.30
CA GLU A 82 14.91 -16.96 -2.84
C GLU A 82 13.97 -16.30 -3.83
N HIS A 83 14.24 -16.54 -5.11
CA HIS A 83 13.46 -16.10 -6.26
C HIS A 83 11.96 -16.25 -6.02
N VAL A 84 11.28 -15.19 -5.56
CA VAL A 84 9.82 -15.10 -5.67
C VAL A 84 9.51 -14.53 -7.05
N HIS A 85 9.63 -15.37 -8.06
CA HIS A 85 8.85 -15.18 -9.29
C HIS A 85 7.38 -15.35 -8.90
N ALA A 86 6.71 -14.26 -8.55
CA ALA A 86 5.26 -14.19 -8.60
C ALA A 86 4.82 -14.03 -10.07
N THR A 87 5.05 -15.07 -10.87
CA THR A 87 4.25 -15.29 -12.07
C THR A 87 3.02 -16.06 -11.65
N SER A 88 1.86 -15.43 -11.87
CA SER A 88 0.52 -15.98 -12.04
C SER A 88 0.37 -17.51 -12.01
N ASN A 89 -0.60 -17.95 -11.20
CA ASN A 89 -1.33 -19.22 -11.23
C ASN A 89 -0.55 -20.44 -10.74
N ASP A 90 -0.91 -20.99 -9.57
CA ASP A 90 -1.91 -22.07 -9.58
C ASP A 90 -2.28 -22.57 -8.17
N ALA A 91 -3.45 -23.18 -8.16
CA ALA A 91 -4.14 -23.87 -7.10
C ALA A 91 -3.26 -24.69 -6.13
N ILE A 92 -3.63 -24.57 -4.84
CA ILE A 92 -4.02 -25.69 -3.97
C ILE A 92 -3.37 -27.04 -4.30
N GLN A 93 -2.44 -27.49 -3.45
CA GLN A 93 -2.53 -28.82 -2.86
C GLN A 93 -1.66 -28.95 -1.60
N ALA A 94 -2.28 -29.47 -0.56
CA ALA A 94 -1.71 -29.79 0.74
C ALA A 94 -0.74 -30.97 0.64
N GLN A 95 0.27 -31.03 1.53
CA GLN A 95 0.42 -32.12 2.52
C GLN A 95 1.70 -31.99 3.35
N GLU A 96 1.51 -32.18 4.65
CA GLU A 96 2.50 -32.17 5.72
C GLU A 96 3.52 -33.32 5.59
N ARG A 97 4.80 -33.03 5.79
CA ARG A 97 5.77 -33.97 6.38
C ARG A 97 6.70 -33.26 7.38
N THR A 98 6.29 -33.35 8.65
CA THR A 98 7.09 -33.66 9.86
C THR A 98 8.47 -33.00 10.09
N LYS A 99 8.46 -32.07 11.07
CA LYS A 99 9.49 -31.59 12.04
C LYS A 99 10.55 -32.63 12.52
N PRO A 100 11.65 -32.28 13.24
CA PRO A 100 11.89 -31.09 14.10
C PRO A 100 13.30 -30.42 13.98
N ILE A 101 13.55 -29.21 14.49
CA ILE A 101 14.02 -28.86 15.86
C ILE A 101 13.84 -27.33 16.01
N GLN A 102 12.80 -26.83 16.71
CA GLN A 102 12.79 -26.25 18.07
C GLN A 102 13.93 -25.26 18.40
N ALA A 103 13.75 -24.11 19.05
CA ALA A 103 12.65 -23.20 19.41
C ALA A 103 13.40 -21.99 20.06
N ASN A 104 13.15 -20.72 19.73
CA ASN A 104 12.44 -19.79 20.62
C ASN A 104 12.60 -18.36 20.07
N THR A 105 11.58 -17.84 19.37
CA THR A 105 11.23 -16.40 19.39
C THR A 105 9.81 -16.29 18.85
N THR A 106 8.88 -16.08 19.77
CA THR A 106 7.44 -15.98 19.53
C THR A 106 7.14 -14.74 18.69
N TRP A 107 6.92 -14.93 17.39
CA TRP A 107 6.33 -13.92 16.51
C TRP A 107 4.82 -13.87 16.75
N GLN A 108 4.33 -12.73 17.24
CA GLN A 108 2.90 -12.44 17.33
C GLN A 108 2.50 -11.55 16.15
N PRO A 109 1.65 -12.02 15.23
CA PRO A 109 1.16 -11.16 14.14
C PRO A 109 0.28 -10.03 14.70
N LYS A 110 0.47 -8.79 14.20
CA LYS A 110 -0.39 -7.62 14.51
C LYS A 110 -1.87 -8.04 14.32
N GLN A 111 -2.65 -8.01 15.40
CA GLN A 111 -4.01 -8.56 15.50
C GLN A 111 -4.98 -8.07 14.40
N SER A 112 -4.79 -6.85 13.86
CA SER A 112 -5.72 -6.26 12.87
C SER A 112 -5.65 -6.91 11.48
N ARG A 113 -4.45 -7.32 11.01
CA ARG A 113 -4.29 -8.03 9.72
C ARG A 113 -4.83 -9.46 9.80
N VAL A 114 -4.68 -10.11 10.95
CA VAL A 114 -5.23 -11.45 11.22
C VAL A 114 -6.75 -11.41 11.23
N GLN A 115 -7.35 -10.44 11.95
CA GLN A 115 -8.80 -10.26 12.00
C GLN A 115 -9.41 -9.98 10.62
N GLN A 116 -8.75 -9.16 9.78
CA GLN A 116 -9.27 -8.87 8.44
C GLN A 116 -9.31 -10.13 7.56
N GLY A 117 -8.31 -11.00 7.62
CA GLY A 117 -8.29 -12.26 6.88
C GLY A 117 -9.38 -13.25 7.32
N GLU A 118 -9.64 -13.35 8.63
CA GLU A 118 -10.72 -14.19 9.16
C GLU A 118 -12.10 -13.69 8.76
N MET A 119 -12.32 -12.37 8.76
CA MET A 119 -13.59 -11.79 8.35
C MET A 119 -13.90 -12.02 6.87
N VAL A 120 -12.90 -11.94 5.99
CA VAL A 120 -13.06 -12.27 4.56
C VAL A 120 -13.47 -13.73 4.39
N LYS A 121 -12.87 -14.66 5.14
CA LYS A 121 -13.23 -16.08 5.11
C LYS A 121 -14.67 -16.33 5.57
N LYS A 122 -15.10 -15.68 6.66
CA LYS A 122 -16.49 -15.77 7.16
C LYS A 122 -17.50 -15.22 6.15
N LEU A 123 -17.21 -14.09 5.52
CA LEU A 123 -18.06 -13.51 4.47
C LEU A 123 -18.13 -14.41 3.22
N ARG A 124 -17.02 -15.03 2.81
CA ARG A 124 -16.99 -15.98 1.68
C ARG A 124 -17.94 -17.16 1.90
N LYS A 125 -17.93 -17.72 3.12
CA LYS A 125 -18.78 -18.85 3.51
C LYS A 125 -20.27 -18.48 3.47
N LEU A 126 -20.62 -17.31 4.00
CA LEU A 126 -22.01 -16.84 3.98
C LEU A 126 -22.52 -16.56 2.56
N ILE A 127 -21.68 -16.03 1.68
CA ILE A 127 -22.05 -15.80 0.27
C ILE A 127 -22.25 -17.14 -0.47
N GLN A 128 -21.49 -18.17 -0.13
CA GLN A 128 -21.67 -19.51 -0.69
C GLN A 128 -22.96 -20.17 -0.18
N GLU A 129 -23.31 -20.00 1.09
CA GLU A 129 -24.54 -20.55 1.69
C GLU A 129 -25.80 -19.82 1.20
N HIS A 130 -25.71 -18.52 0.87
CA HIS A 130 -26.87 -17.70 0.51
C HIS A 130 -26.61 -16.68 -0.62
N PRO A 131 -26.35 -17.09 -1.87
CA PRO A 131 -25.75 -16.26 -2.92
C PRO A 131 -26.51 -14.96 -3.29
N ASN A 132 -27.82 -14.90 -3.05
CA ASN A 132 -28.68 -13.80 -3.49
C ASN A 132 -29.14 -12.84 -2.37
N LEU A 133 -28.59 -12.95 -1.16
CA LEU A 133 -28.96 -12.02 -0.09
C LEU A 133 -28.41 -10.61 -0.34
N PRO A 134 -29.18 -9.56 0.03
CA PRO A 134 -28.68 -8.19 -0.04
C PRO A 134 -27.54 -7.98 0.97
N GLN A 135 -26.61 -7.08 0.64
CA GLN A 135 -25.46 -6.73 1.50
C GLN A 135 -25.88 -6.39 2.93
N LYS A 136 -27.10 -5.84 3.06
CA LYS A 136 -27.74 -5.51 4.33
C LYS A 136 -27.68 -6.65 5.34
N VAL A 137 -28.13 -7.81 4.89
CA VAL A 137 -28.33 -9.00 5.71
C VAL A 137 -26.99 -9.64 6.10
N TYR A 138 -25.99 -9.61 5.21
CA TYR A 138 -24.64 -10.11 5.55
C TYR A 138 -23.97 -9.28 6.65
N ALA A 139 -24.20 -7.97 6.67
CA ALA A 139 -23.61 -7.10 7.68
C ALA A 139 -24.26 -7.32 9.05
N GLU A 140 -25.58 -7.57 9.09
CA GLU A 140 -26.30 -7.96 10.31
C GLU A 140 -25.83 -9.34 10.83
N MET A 141 -25.60 -10.32 9.94
CA MET A 141 -25.11 -11.65 10.31
C MET A 141 -23.65 -11.67 10.80
N LEU A 142 -22.83 -10.71 10.36
CA LEU A 142 -21.41 -10.61 10.72
C LEU A 142 -21.12 -9.53 11.78
N ASP A 143 -22.17 -8.85 12.27
CA ASP A 143 -22.09 -7.70 13.18
C ASP A 143 -21.09 -6.61 12.72
N ILE A 144 -21.17 -6.25 11.44
CA ILE A 144 -20.31 -5.25 10.81
C ILE A 144 -21.12 -4.26 9.98
N SER A 145 -20.51 -3.11 9.66
CA SER A 145 -21.18 -2.10 8.84
C SER A 145 -21.33 -2.53 7.38
N GLN A 146 -22.37 -2.00 6.71
CA GLN A 146 -22.63 -2.22 5.28
C GLN A 146 -21.43 -1.84 4.40
N GLY A 147 -20.80 -0.71 4.72
CA GLY A 147 -19.59 -0.25 4.03
C GLY A 147 -18.43 -1.22 4.21
N ARG A 148 -18.32 -1.87 5.37
CA ARG A 148 -17.29 -2.89 5.63
C ARG A 148 -17.54 -4.15 4.81
N VAL A 149 -18.78 -4.60 4.66
CA VAL A 149 -19.13 -5.72 3.76
C VAL A 149 -18.77 -5.38 2.30
N SER A 150 -19.06 -4.17 1.82
CA SER A 150 -18.69 -3.73 0.48
C SER A 150 -17.17 -3.75 0.26
N GLN A 151 -16.39 -3.29 1.24
CA GLN A 151 -14.93 -3.36 1.21
C GLN A 151 -14.41 -4.80 1.21
N LEU A 152 -14.95 -5.66 2.07
CA LEU A 152 -14.56 -7.08 2.15
C LEU A 152 -14.92 -7.84 0.87
N LYS A 153 -16.04 -7.49 0.20
CA LYS A 153 -16.39 -8.06 -1.11
C LYS A 153 -15.38 -7.72 -2.22
N LYS A 154 -14.70 -6.57 -2.15
CA LYS A 154 -13.62 -6.21 -3.09
C LYS A 154 -12.35 -7.03 -2.90
N LEU A 155 -12.24 -7.75 -1.78
CA LEU A 155 -11.09 -8.57 -1.41
C LEU A 155 -11.34 -10.08 -1.57
N LEU A 156 -12.54 -10.48 -2.00
CA LEU A 156 -12.95 -11.87 -2.25
C LEU A 156 -12.57 -12.34 -3.65
#